data_AF-A0A2V2N0Q7-F1
#
_entry.id   AF-A0A2V2N0Q7-F1
#
_cell.length_a   1.000
_cell.length_b   1.000
_cell.length_c   1.000
_cell.angle_alpha   90.00
_cell.angle_beta   90.00
_cell.angle_gamma   90.00
#
_symmetry.space_group_name_H-M   'P 1'
#
loop_
_entity.id
_entity.type
_entity.pdbx_description
1 polymer ?
#
loop_
_entity_poly.entity_id
_entity_poly.type
_entity_poly.pdbx_seq_one_letter_code
_entity_poly.pdbx_strand_id
1 'polypeptide(L)'
;MIKPDGFIIPEESAKIHGITTEVAINEGEDLSKVLSDFFSDMEDADLLVGHNLQYDRKIIKRECLRTKINSNQLSKPQFNTMVNSTVFFRLPRGNGTQVINFPNFQKRTRLL
;
A
#
# COMPACT_ATOMS: atom_id res chain seq x y z
N MET A 1 9.09 9.95 -0.69
CA MET A 1 7.94 10.85 -0.99
C MET A 1 7.98 11.16 -2.48
N ILE A 2 6.83 11.26 -3.15
CA ILE A 2 6.80 11.45 -4.62
C ILE A 2 6.41 12.88 -4.93
N LYS A 3 7.15 13.51 -5.84
CA LYS A 3 6.85 14.84 -6.35
C LYS A 3 5.59 14.82 -7.21
N PRO A 4 4.60 15.69 -6.96
CA PRO A 4 3.41 15.76 -7.80
C PRO A 4 3.75 16.30 -9.19
N ASP A 5 3.19 15.67 -10.22
CA ASP A 5 3.30 16.09 -11.62
C ASP A 5 1.89 16.36 -12.18
N GLY A 6 1.55 17.64 -12.28
CA GLY A 6 0.26 18.11 -12.83
C GLY A 6 -0.96 17.90 -11.93
N PHE A 7 -0.78 17.67 -10.63
CA PHE A 7 -1.88 17.57 -9.67
C PHE A 7 -1.57 18.26 -8.34
N ILE A 8 -2.62 18.55 -7.57
CA ILE A 8 -2.54 19.18 -6.24
C ILE A 8 -3.02 18.16 -5.21
N ILE A 9 -2.31 18.06 -4.09
CA ILE A 9 -2.72 17.22 -2.95
C ILE A 9 -3.87 17.95 -2.23
N PRO A 10 -5.07 17.35 -2.13
CA PRO A 10 -6.19 17.96 -1.44
C PRO A 10 -5.89 18.19 0.06
N GLU A 11 -6.40 19.29 0.61
CA GLU A 11 -6.18 19.66 2.01
C GLU A 11 -6.65 18.57 2.99
N GLU A 12 -7.79 17.93 2.70
CA GLU A 12 -8.33 16.83 3.50
C GLU A 12 -7.39 15.61 3.54
N SER A 13 -6.69 15.33 2.43
CA SER A 13 -5.66 14.28 2.41
C SER A 13 -4.43 14.72 3.20
N ALA A 14 -3.96 15.96 2.97
CA ALA A 14 -2.84 16.54 3.70
C ALA A 14 -3.06 16.57 5.22
N LYS A 15 -4.29 16.80 5.70
CA LYS A 15 -4.65 16.71 7.13
C LYS A 15 -4.49 15.31 7.71
N ILE A 16 -4.70 14.26 6.91
CA ILE A 16 -4.61 12.87 7.36
C ILE A 16 -3.15 12.41 7.40
N HIS A 17 -2.38 12.66 6.35
CA HIS A 17 -1.01 12.12 6.20
C HIS A 17 0.11 13.15 6.44
N GLY A 18 -0.21 14.43 6.58
CA GLY A 18 0.73 15.50 6.92
C GLY A 18 1.60 16.01 5.78
N ILE A 19 1.34 15.61 4.52
CA ILE A 19 2.17 16.00 3.37
C ILE A 19 1.39 17.02 2.54
N THR A 20 1.87 18.26 2.49
CA THR A 20 1.28 19.29 1.64
C THR A 20 1.86 19.22 0.22
N THR A 21 1.18 19.83 -0.74
CA THR A 21 1.70 19.95 -2.12
C THR A 21 3.06 20.66 -2.14
N GLU A 22 3.25 21.69 -1.31
CA GLU A 22 4.52 22.43 -1.22
C GLU A 22 5.66 21.55 -0.70
N VAL A 23 5.42 20.77 0.36
CA VAL A 23 6.40 19.82 0.90
C VAL A 23 6.73 18.75 -0.14
N ALA A 24 5.72 18.18 -0.80
CA ALA A 24 5.94 17.18 -1.84
C ALA A 24 6.68 17.72 -3.06
N ILE A 25 6.53 19.02 -3.40
CA ILE A 25 7.29 19.66 -4.49
C ILE A 25 8.75 19.87 -4.11
N ASN A 26 9.02 20.30 -2.87
CA ASN A 26 10.36 20.67 -2.41
C ASN A 26 11.22 19.46 -2.05
N GLU A 27 10.62 18.45 -1.41
CA GLU A 27 11.34 17.30 -0.84
C GLU A 27 10.99 15.98 -1.55
N GLY A 28 10.01 15.98 -2.45
CA GLY A 28 9.63 14.78 -3.20
C GLY A 28 10.59 14.45 -4.34
N GLU A 29 10.70 13.16 -4.65
CA GLU A 29 11.49 12.67 -5.77
C GLU A 29 10.61 12.34 -6.98
N ASP A 30 11.20 12.34 -8.17
CA ASP A 30 10.50 11.99 -9.41
C ASP A 30 10.00 10.55 -9.36
N LEU A 31 8.74 10.36 -9.75
CA LEU A 31 8.06 9.07 -9.72
C LEU A 31 8.85 7.97 -10.44
N SER A 32 9.41 8.26 -11.61
CA SER A 32 10.19 7.28 -12.39
C SER A 32 11.44 6.83 -11.65
N LYS A 33 12.12 7.74 -10.94
CA LYS A 33 13.32 7.42 -10.16
C LYS A 33 12.95 6.52 -8.98
N VAL A 34 11.94 6.94 -8.20
CA VAL A 34 11.44 6.18 -7.05
C VAL A 34 10.97 4.78 -7.47
N LEU A 35 10.27 4.64 -8.60
CA LEU A 35 9.86 3.33 -9.11
C LEU A 35 11.05 2.47 -9.52
N SER A 36 12.06 3.04 -10.17
CA SER A 36 13.28 2.31 -10.54
C SER A 36 14.01 1.78 -9.31
N ASP A 37 14.24 2.65 -8.31
CA ASP A 37 14.91 2.29 -7.06
C ASP A 37 14.09 1.22 -6.31
N PHE A 38 12.78 1.41 -6.22
CA PHE A 38 11.86 0.45 -5.60
C PHE A 38 11.88 -0.93 -6.27
N PHE A 39 11.94 -0.99 -7.60
CA PHE A 39 12.02 -2.27 -8.31
C PHE A 39 13.40 -2.92 -8.20
N SER A 40 14.47 -2.12 -8.15
CA SER A 40 15.82 -2.60 -7.88
C SER A 40 15.88 -3.26 -6.50
N ASP A 41 15.39 -2.59 -5.46
CA ASP A 41 15.33 -3.17 -4.10
C ASP A 41 14.45 -4.43 -4.06
N MET A 42 13.43 -4.48 -4.90
CA MET A 42 12.55 -5.63 -5.00
C MET A 42 13.21 -6.82 -5.69
N GLU A 43 14.26 -6.67 -6.48
CA GLU A 43 14.93 -7.79 -7.16
C GLU A 43 15.52 -8.78 -6.16
N ASP A 44 16.08 -8.28 -5.06
CA ASP A 44 16.67 -9.10 -3.98
C ASP A 44 15.64 -9.64 -2.99
N ALA A 45 14.38 -9.18 -3.06
CA ALA A 45 13.33 -9.62 -2.14
C ALA A 45 12.68 -10.95 -2.56
N ASP A 46 12.58 -11.90 -1.63
CA ASP A 46 11.89 -13.19 -1.88
C ASP A 46 10.36 -13.11 -1.66
N LEU A 47 9.92 -12.23 -0.76
CA LEU A 47 8.53 -12.16 -0.30
C LEU A 47 8.07 -10.72 -0.11
N LEU A 48 6.95 -10.36 -0.73
CA LEU A 48 6.30 -9.06 -0.56
C LEU A 48 5.31 -9.11 0.60
N VAL A 49 5.52 -8.30 1.63
CA VAL A 49 4.65 -8.25 2.82
C VAL A 49 3.96 -6.90 2.90
N GLY A 50 2.66 -6.89 3.17
CA GLY A 50 1.93 -5.64 3.37
C GLY A 50 0.51 -5.84 3.87
N HIS A 51 -0.18 -4.74 4.14
CA HIS A 51 -1.56 -4.73 4.59
C HIS A 51 -2.45 -4.21 3.46
N ASN A 52 -3.37 -5.05 2.96
CA ASN A 52 -4.18 -4.71 1.79
C ASN A 52 -3.39 -4.52 0.48
N LEU A 53 -2.32 -5.31 0.27
CA LEU A 53 -1.44 -5.28 -0.91
C LEU A 53 -2.15 -5.24 -2.28
N GLN A 54 -3.39 -5.73 -2.36
CA GLN A 54 -4.17 -5.63 -3.60
C GLN A 54 -4.41 -4.18 -4.04
N TYR A 55 -4.56 -3.26 -3.09
CA TYR A 55 -4.73 -1.85 -3.36
C TYR A 55 -3.42 -1.25 -3.89
N ASP A 56 -2.34 -1.37 -3.12
CA ASP A 56 -1.01 -0.82 -3.48
C ASP A 56 -0.56 -1.32 -4.85
N ARG A 57 -0.73 -2.63 -5.11
CA ARG A 57 -0.34 -3.22 -6.40
C ARG A 57 -1.07 -2.62 -7.59
N LYS A 58 -2.35 -2.25 -7.44
CA LYS A 58 -3.12 -1.61 -8.52
C LYS A 58 -2.60 -0.20 -8.78
N ILE A 59 -2.28 0.55 -7.72
CA ILE A 59 -1.72 1.90 -7.84
C ILE A 59 -0.35 1.85 -8.52
N ILE A 60 0.57 1.02 -8.01
CA ILE A 60 1.93 0.89 -8.56
C ILE A 60 1.87 0.46 -10.04
N LYS A 61 1.05 -0.54 -10.40
CA LYS A 61 0.90 -0.96 -11.80
C LYS A 61 0.42 0.18 -12.71
N ARG A 62 -0.51 1.01 -12.24
CA ARG A 62 -1.00 2.17 -13.03
C ARG A 62 0.12 3.17 -13.26
N GLU A 63 0.93 3.46 -12.25
CA GLU A 63 2.06 4.37 -12.37
C GLU A 63 3.19 3.79 -13.25
N CYS A 64 3.41 2.47 -13.21
CA CYS A 64 4.32 1.78 -14.13
C CYS A 64 3.86 1.92 -15.60
N LEU A 65 2.54 1.81 -15.85
CA LEU A 65 1.99 2.02 -17.20
C LEU A 65 2.19 3.45 -17.70
N ARG A 66 2.08 4.46 -16.82
CA ARG A 66 2.34 5.87 -17.18
C ARG A 66 3.81 6.13 -17.50
N THR A 67 4.71 5.53 -16.74
CA THR A 67 6.17 5.71 -16.84
C THR A 67 6.85 4.74 -17.82
N LYS A 68 6.09 3.78 -18.37
CA LYS A 68 6.59 2.67 -19.21
C LYS A 68 7.65 1.79 -18.53
N ILE A 69 7.60 1.71 -17.20
CA ILE A 69 8.48 0.86 -16.39
C ILE A 69 7.86 -0.55 -16.29
N ASN A 70 8.71 -1.59 -16.34
CA ASN A 70 8.27 -2.97 -16.19
C ASN A 70 7.89 -3.24 -14.71
N SER A 71 6.80 -3.97 -14.49
CA SER A 71 6.28 -4.30 -13.15
C SER A 71 6.21 -5.81 -12.85
N ASN A 72 7.01 -6.61 -13.57
CA ASN A 72 7.06 -8.06 -13.45
C ASN A 72 7.37 -8.52 -12.02
N GLN A 73 8.19 -7.75 -11.28
CA GLN A 73 8.57 -8.02 -9.89
C GLN A 73 7.35 -8.03 -8.95
N LEU A 74 6.24 -7.35 -9.29
CA LEU A 74 4.98 -7.41 -8.52
C LEU A 74 4.24 -8.75 -8.62
N SER A 75 4.79 -9.72 -9.36
CA SER A 75 4.28 -11.11 -9.43
C SER A 75 4.93 -12.06 -8.42
N LYS A 76 5.97 -11.60 -7.69
CA LYS A 76 6.62 -12.37 -6.63
C LYS A 76 5.64 -12.82 -5.54
N PRO A 77 5.98 -13.88 -4.77
CA PRO A 77 5.18 -14.33 -3.65
C PRO A 77 4.81 -13.17 -2.72
N GLN A 78 3.56 -13.16 -2.24
CA GLN A 78 3.01 -12.07 -1.45
C GLN A 78 2.29 -12.58 -0.20
N PHE A 79 2.49 -11.88 0.92
CA PHE A 79 1.80 -12.12 2.18
C PHE A 79 0.96 -10.89 2.54
N ASN A 80 -0.36 -11.00 2.36
CA ASN A 80 -1.28 -9.93 2.70
C ASN A 80 -1.79 -10.10 4.13
N THR A 81 -1.26 -9.30 5.04
CA THR A 81 -1.61 -9.40 6.46
C THR A 81 -3.10 -9.18 6.73
N MET A 82 -3.81 -8.41 5.89
CA MET A 82 -5.26 -8.18 6.03
C MET A 82 -6.02 -9.49 5.81
N VAL A 83 -5.74 -10.20 4.71
CA VAL A 83 -6.43 -11.44 4.33
C VAL A 83 -5.98 -12.59 5.21
N ASN A 84 -4.67 -12.77 5.37
CA ASN A 84 -4.10 -13.91 6.09
C ASN A 84 -4.46 -13.89 7.58
N SER A 85 -4.72 -12.71 8.15
CA SER A 85 -5.16 -12.65 9.55
C SER A 85 -6.65 -12.80 9.76
N THR A 86 -7.48 -12.77 8.71
CA THR A 86 -8.93 -12.97 8.86
C THR A 86 -9.27 -14.27 9.55
N VAL A 87 -8.41 -15.30 9.44
CA VAL A 87 -8.55 -16.59 10.13
C VAL A 87 -8.58 -16.41 11.65
N PHE A 88 -7.77 -15.49 12.20
CA PHE A 88 -7.73 -15.21 13.64
C PHE A 88 -8.91 -14.34 14.12
N PHE A 89 -9.57 -13.61 13.22
CA PHE A 89 -10.64 -12.67 13.55
C PHE A 89 -12.04 -13.16 13.14
N ARG A 90 -12.21 -14.47 12.92
CA ARG A 90 -13.54 -15.09 12.78
C ARG A 90 -14.16 -15.26 14.16
N LEU A 91 -15.02 -14.32 14.53
CA LEU A 91 -15.82 -14.44 15.74
C LEU A 91 -17.08 -15.27 15.43
N PRO A 92 -17.35 -16.34 16.19
CA PRO A 92 -18.62 -17.05 16.10
C PRO A 92 -19.74 -16.13 16.62
N ARG A 93 -20.83 -15.97 15.84
CA ARG A 93 -22.08 -15.42 16.37
C ARG A 93 -22.96 -16.55 16.93
N GLY A 94 -23.83 -16.21 17.88
CA GLY A 94 -24.74 -17.16 18.55
C GLY A 94 -25.69 -17.94 17.62
N ASN A 95 -25.79 -17.55 16.35
CA ASN A 95 -26.68 -18.13 15.35
C ASN A 95 -25.94 -19.11 14.41
N GLY A 96 -24.69 -19.49 14.72
CA GLY A 96 -23.86 -20.37 13.90
C GLY A 96 -23.24 -19.72 12.65
N THR A 97 -23.56 -18.45 12.38
CA THR A 97 -22.97 -17.68 11.27
C THR A 97 -21.61 -17.10 11.69
N GLN A 98 -20.59 -17.30 10.84
CA GLN A 98 -19.28 -16.67 11.01
C GLN A 98 -19.28 -15.34 10.26
N VAL A 99 -18.89 -14.26 10.93
CA VAL A 99 -18.66 -12.97 10.26
C VAL A 99 -17.18 -12.69 10.20
N ILE A 100 -16.69 -12.44 8.98
CA ILE A 100 -15.31 -12.05 8.73
C ILE A 100 -15.24 -10.54 8.93
N ASN A 101 -14.64 -10.12 10.04
CA ASN A 101 -14.25 -8.72 10.23
C ASN A 101 -12.83 -8.54 9.67
N PHE A 102 -12.69 -7.72 8.64
CA PHE A 102 -11.37 -7.27 8.19
C PHE A 102 -10.81 -6.29 9.23
N PRO A 103 -9.67 -6.60 9.86
CA PRO A 103 -9.14 -5.75 10.91
C PRO A 103 -8.53 -4.47 10.31
N ASN A 104 -9.05 -3.31 10.70
CA ASN A 104 -8.38 -2.03 10.46
C ASN A 104 -7.06 -2.02 11.25
N PHE A 105 -6.01 -1.43 10.68
CA PHE A 105 -4.66 -1.42 11.28
C PHE A 105 -4.67 -0.97 12.76
N GLN A 106 -5.42 0.06 13.11
CA GLN A 106 -5.53 0.59 14.48
C GLN A 106 -6.20 -0.36 15.48
N LYS A 107 -7.05 -1.30 15.04
CA LYS A 107 -7.73 -2.25 15.94
C LYS A 107 -6.85 -3.42 16.35
N ARG A 108 -5.71 -3.63 15.67
CA ARG A 108 -4.75 -4.72 15.96
C ARG A 108 -3.84 -4.42 17.14
N THR A 109 -3.44 -3.17 17.33
CA THR A 109 -2.44 -2.78 18.35
C THR A 109 -2.95 -2.89 19.79
N ARG A 110 -4.26 -3.08 20.00
CA ARG A 110 -4.88 -3.21 21.33
C ARG A 110 -4.95 -4.64 21.86
N LEU A 111 -4.49 -5.62 21.08
CA LEU A 111 -4.56 -7.06 21.40
C LEU A 111 -3.18 -7.70 21.62
N LEU A 112 -2.12 -6.88 21.68
CA LEU A 112 -0.78 -7.23 22.14
C LEU A 112 -0.46 -6.38 23.37
#